data_AF-A0A0P9ETA8-F1
#
_entry.id   AF-A0A0P9ETA8-F1
#
_cell.length_a   1.000
_cell.length_b   1.000
_cell.length_c   1.000
_cell.angle_alpha   90.00
_cell.angle_beta   90.00
_cell.angle_gamma   90.00
#
_symmetry.space_group_name_H-M   'P 1'
#
loop_
_entity.id
_entity.type
_entity.pdbx_description
1 polymer ?
#
loop_
_entity_poly.entity_id
_entity_poly.type
_entity_poly.pdbx_seq_one_letter_code
_entity_poly.pdbx_strand_id
1 'polypeptide(L)'
;GTLSYTNDFNSSYRARSAVALVDLHGFVTRDREWRIPSDSLTFGRLRLDRDNQTGSYYLRLPLEPPGTLNDVDHDGAKDTGVRVFTVAFWDDPFGASDRHHQGWPTDLTSTIADTEDANELTGGRLVVWAPDAAQQFPSGFGDDHKLFTDDDPMQPVPAGWSVIDLSTPTFEIDRSATPKLTLYEEASYAVKDFSNLSYSK
;
A
#
# COMPACT_ATOMS: atom_id res chain seq x y z
N GLY A 1 3.29 -4.90 -11.66
CA GLY A 1 4.40 -3.95 -11.59
C GLY A 1 5.68 -4.68 -11.36
N THR A 2 6.60 -4.09 -10.60
CA THR A 2 7.94 -4.63 -10.34
C THR A 2 8.31 -4.45 -8.87
N LEU A 3 9.33 -5.15 -8.42
CA LEU A 3 9.97 -4.95 -7.13
C LEU A 3 11.47 -5.24 -7.26
N SER A 4 12.25 -4.64 -6.38
CA SER A 4 13.63 -5.01 -6.11
C SER A 4 13.79 -5.07 -4.60
N TYR A 5 14.64 -5.97 -4.13
CA TYR A 5 14.87 -6.18 -2.70
C TYR A 5 16.34 -6.47 -2.46
N THR A 6 16.81 -6.20 -1.25
CA THR A 6 18.20 -6.46 -0.84
C THR A 6 18.25 -7.57 0.19
N ASN A 7 17.17 -7.76 0.94
CA ASN A 7 17.09 -8.76 1.99
C ASN A 7 16.53 -10.10 1.47
N ASP A 8 17.39 -11.11 1.41
CA ASP A 8 17.02 -12.45 0.89
C ASP A 8 16.20 -13.29 1.90
N PHE A 9 15.94 -12.76 3.10
CA PHE A 9 15.10 -13.44 4.10
C PHE A 9 13.67 -13.68 3.60
N ASN A 10 13.13 -12.76 2.78
CA ASN A 10 11.77 -12.89 2.22
C ASN A 10 11.67 -13.98 1.14
N SER A 11 12.78 -14.34 0.48
CA SER A 11 12.78 -15.17 -0.73
C SER A 11 13.20 -16.62 -0.48
N SER A 12 14.11 -16.87 0.47
CA SER A 12 14.79 -18.18 0.61
C SER A 12 13.97 -19.28 1.32
N TYR A 13 12.95 -18.96 2.13
CA TYR A 13 12.22 -19.93 2.94
C TYR A 13 10.71 -20.11 2.65
N ARG A 14 10.12 -19.25 1.81
CA ARG A 14 8.66 -19.21 1.65
C ARG A 14 8.22 -19.93 0.38
N ALA A 15 7.49 -21.04 0.57
CA ALA A 15 7.19 -22.02 -0.49
C ALA A 15 6.16 -21.52 -1.53
N ARG A 16 5.38 -20.47 -1.21
CA ARG A 16 4.39 -19.86 -2.11
C ARG A 16 4.29 -18.37 -1.83
N SER A 17 4.66 -17.55 -2.81
CA SER A 17 4.52 -16.10 -2.73
C SER A 17 3.62 -15.59 -3.85
N ALA A 18 2.88 -14.54 -3.56
CA ALA A 18 2.02 -13.82 -4.46
C ALA A 18 2.21 -12.31 -4.25
N VAL A 19 1.45 -11.52 -5.01
CA VAL A 19 1.11 -10.17 -4.59
C VAL A 19 -0.35 -10.15 -4.17
N ALA A 20 -0.71 -9.30 -3.23
CA ALA A 20 -2.08 -9.08 -2.80
C ALA A 20 -2.48 -7.62 -2.98
N LEU A 21 -3.73 -7.37 -3.35
CA LEU A 21 -4.42 -6.13 -3.06
C LEU A 21 -4.88 -6.21 -1.60
N VAL A 22 -4.41 -5.29 -0.76
CA VAL A 22 -4.62 -5.32 0.69
C VAL A 22 -5.44 -4.11 1.08
N ASP A 23 -6.57 -4.35 1.76
CA ASP A 23 -7.45 -3.30 2.29
C ASP A 23 -6.71 -2.52 3.39
N LEU A 24 -6.73 -1.19 3.28
CA LEU A 24 -6.08 -0.26 4.20
C LEU A 24 -7.06 0.37 5.19
N HIS A 25 -8.24 -0.21 5.42
CA HIS A 25 -9.19 0.29 6.43
C HIS A 25 -8.56 0.54 7.80
N GLY A 26 -7.71 -0.37 8.30
CA GLY A 26 -6.98 -0.17 9.56
C GLY A 26 -6.08 1.07 9.55
N PHE A 27 -5.44 1.38 8.41
CA PHE A 27 -4.65 2.60 8.26
C PHE A 27 -5.56 3.84 8.27
N VAL A 28 -6.60 3.85 7.44
CA VAL A 28 -7.53 4.99 7.32
C VAL A 28 -8.19 5.32 8.67
N THR A 29 -8.57 4.29 9.44
CA THR A 29 -9.22 4.46 10.75
C THR A 29 -8.24 4.58 11.92
N ARG A 30 -6.92 4.55 11.65
CA ARG A 30 -5.86 4.55 12.66
C ARG A 30 -5.92 3.37 13.63
N ASP A 31 -6.58 2.27 13.27
CA ASP A 31 -6.67 1.05 14.06
C ASP A 31 -5.54 0.06 13.70
N ARG A 32 -4.52 0.02 14.56
CA ARG A 32 -3.38 -0.91 14.41
C ARG A 32 -3.69 -2.34 14.79
N GLU A 33 -4.75 -2.56 15.56
CA GLU A 33 -5.21 -3.89 15.96
C GLU A 33 -6.18 -4.48 14.92
N TRP A 34 -6.59 -3.66 13.94
CA TRP A 34 -7.47 -4.09 12.87
C TRP A 34 -6.90 -5.31 12.17
N ARG A 35 -7.77 -6.29 11.97
CA ARG A 35 -7.41 -7.53 11.29
C ARG A 35 -7.86 -7.50 9.85
N ILE A 36 -6.91 -7.47 8.92
CA ILE A 36 -7.12 -7.56 7.47
C ILE A 36 -7.99 -8.81 7.18
N PRO A 37 -9.23 -8.64 6.72
CA PRO A 37 -10.11 -9.75 6.41
C PRO A 37 -9.53 -10.55 5.24
N SER A 38 -9.42 -11.87 5.38
CA SER A 38 -8.85 -12.71 4.32
C SER A 38 -9.70 -12.73 3.05
N ASP A 39 -11.01 -12.48 3.16
CA ASP A 39 -11.94 -12.31 2.05
C ASP A 39 -11.86 -10.93 1.37
N SER A 40 -11.15 -9.97 1.96
CA SER A 40 -10.79 -8.69 1.31
C SER A 40 -9.59 -8.78 0.37
N LEU A 41 -8.79 -9.85 0.49
CA LEU A 41 -7.55 -9.99 -0.28
C LEU A 41 -7.82 -10.43 -1.72
N THR A 42 -7.23 -9.73 -2.68
CA THR A 42 -7.20 -10.15 -4.09
C THR A 42 -5.77 -10.50 -4.49
N PHE A 43 -5.53 -11.75 -4.92
CA PHE A 43 -4.19 -12.21 -5.25
C PHE A 43 -3.83 -12.08 -6.74
N GLY A 44 -2.58 -11.73 -6.99
CA GLY A 44 -1.95 -11.65 -8.30
C GLY A 44 -0.75 -12.57 -8.43
N ARG A 45 -0.34 -12.85 -9.67
CA ARG A 45 0.83 -13.68 -9.95
C ARG A 45 2.09 -12.86 -9.75
N LEU A 46 3.01 -13.41 -8.97
CA LEU A 46 4.37 -12.91 -8.77
C LEU A 46 5.39 -13.82 -9.48
N ARG A 47 6.42 -13.21 -10.08
CA ARG A 47 7.61 -13.88 -10.60
C ARG A 47 8.83 -13.22 -9.99
N LEU A 48 9.65 -14.00 -9.31
CA LEU A 48 10.90 -13.54 -8.69
C LEU A 48 12.08 -14.04 -9.51
N ASP A 49 13.05 -13.15 -9.70
CA ASP A 49 14.42 -13.46 -10.11
C ASP A 49 15.29 -13.29 -8.87
N ARG A 50 15.58 -14.41 -8.21
CA ARG A 50 16.29 -14.42 -6.93
C ARG A 50 17.77 -14.13 -7.07
N ASP A 51 18.37 -14.50 -8.20
CA ASP A 51 19.79 -14.27 -8.46
C ASP A 51 20.08 -12.77 -8.59
N ASN A 52 19.13 -12.01 -9.13
CA ASN A 52 19.22 -10.56 -9.27
C ASN A 52 18.42 -9.79 -8.21
N GLN A 53 17.78 -10.49 -7.28
CA GLN A 53 16.92 -9.91 -6.23
C GLN A 53 15.86 -8.93 -6.77
N THR A 54 15.21 -9.32 -7.88
CA THR A 54 14.14 -8.53 -8.50
C THR A 54 12.88 -9.36 -8.71
N GLY A 55 11.78 -8.70 -9.05
CA GLY A 55 10.56 -9.39 -9.41
C GLY A 55 9.62 -8.57 -10.28
N SER A 56 8.69 -9.28 -10.91
CA SER A 56 7.59 -8.70 -11.67
C SER A 56 6.29 -9.37 -11.29
N TYR A 57 5.21 -8.60 -11.32
CA TYR A 57 3.89 -9.12 -10.96
C TYR A 57 2.80 -8.59 -11.87
N TYR A 58 1.70 -9.34 -11.87
CA TYR A 58 0.47 -8.98 -12.54
C TYR A 58 -0.73 -9.30 -11.65
N LEU A 59 -1.56 -8.30 -11.43
CA LEU A 59 -2.75 -8.35 -10.58
C LEU A 59 -3.93 -7.84 -11.42
N ARG A 60 -5.03 -8.58 -11.46
CA ARG A 60 -6.29 -8.13 -12.08
C ARG A 60 -7.17 -7.57 -10.99
N LEU A 61 -7.70 -6.38 -11.21
CA LEU A 61 -8.66 -5.78 -10.30
C LEU A 61 -10.08 -6.27 -10.66
N PRO A 62 -10.91 -6.66 -9.68
CA PRO A 62 -12.32 -6.97 -9.90
C PRO A 62 -13.10 -5.71 -10.29
N LEU A 63 -14.32 -5.86 -10.82
CA LEU A 63 -15.17 -4.69 -11.14
C LEU A 63 -15.51 -3.88 -9.88
N GLU A 64 -15.86 -4.60 -8.82
CA GLU A 64 -16.05 -4.10 -7.47
C GLU A 64 -15.16 -4.94 -6.54
N PRO A 65 -14.24 -4.31 -5.78
CA PRO A 65 -13.39 -5.05 -4.87
C PRO A 65 -14.11 -5.41 -3.57
N PRO A 66 -13.73 -6.54 -2.94
CA PRO A 66 -14.02 -6.72 -1.53
C PRO A 66 -13.19 -5.72 -0.71
N GLY A 67 -13.60 -5.44 0.53
CA GLY A 67 -12.96 -4.46 1.40
C GLY A 67 -13.92 -3.36 1.86
N THR A 68 -13.41 -2.52 2.74
CA THR A 68 -14.22 -1.61 3.54
C THR A 68 -14.25 -0.21 2.92
N LEU A 69 -15.45 0.35 2.84
CA LEU A 69 -15.64 1.74 2.44
C LEU A 69 -15.26 2.67 3.60
N ASN A 70 -14.53 3.73 3.29
CA ASN A 70 -14.04 4.71 4.24
C ASN A 70 -14.48 6.09 3.80
N ASP A 71 -15.14 6.80 4.71
CA ASP A 71 -15.33 8.23 4.63
C ASP A 71 -13.99 8.91 4.95
N VAL A 72 -13.42 9.64 4.00
CA VAL A 72 -12.01 10.11 4.05
C VAL A 72 -11.86 11.61 3.86
N ASP A 73 -12.94 12.34 3.59
CA ASP A 73 -12.89 13.78 3.34
C ASP A 73 -13.15 14.64 4.59
N HIS A 74 -13.54 13.99 5.69
CA HIS A 74 -13.64 14.57 7.03
C HIS A 74 -14.46 15.88 7.09
N ASP A 75 -15.45 16.03 6.20
CA ASP A 75 -16.24 17.25 6.09
C ASP A 75 -17.37 17.35 7.14
N GLY A 76 -17.51 16.31 7.98
CA GLY A 76 -18.52 16.18 9.03
C GLY A 76 -19.89 15.71 8.53
N ALA A 77 -20.06 15.51 7.22
CA ALA A 77 -21.13 14.72 6.64
C ALA A 77 -20.83 13.23 6.81
N LYS A 78 -21.78 12.39 6.38
CA LYS A 78 -21.58 10.95 6.35
C LYS A 78 -21.71 10.51 4.91
N ASP A 79 -20.60 10.14 4.32
CA ASP A 79 -20.54 9.70 2.94
C ASP A 79 -20.39 8.19 2.81
N THR A 80 -20.62 7.71 1.59
CA THR A 80 -20.36 6.29 1.27
C THR A 80 -18.86 6.04 1.29
N GLY A 81 -18.07 7.01 0.83
CA GLY A 81 -16.62 6.96 0.88
C GLY A 81 -15.99 6.09 -0.22
N VAL A 82 -14.72 5.75 -0.01
CA VAL A 82 -13.90 4.98 -0.95
C VAL A 82 -13.28 3.75 -0.29
N ARG A 83 -12.95 2.74 -1.09
CA ARG A 83 -12.09 1.65 -0.63
C ARG A 83 -10.64 1.97 -0.98
N VAL A 84 -9.75 1.86 0.01
CA VAL A 84 -8.33 2.23 -0.10
C VAL A 84 -7.48 0.98 0.04
N PHE A 85 -6.50 0.82 -0.85
CA PHE A 85 -5.67 -0.37 -0.90
C PHE A 85 -4.21 -0.03 -1.18
N THR A 86 -3.34 -0.94 -0.76
CA THR A 86 -1.95 -1.05 -1.26
C THR A 86 -1.77 -2.38 -1.98
N VAL A 87 -0.84 -2.45 -2.93
CA VAL A 87 -0.38 -3.74 -3.46
C VAL A 87 0.82 -4.17 -2.64
N ALA A 88 0.81 -5.36 -2.07
CA ALA A 88 1.90 -5.86 -1.24
C ALA A 88 2.42 -7.21 -1.73
N PHE A 89 3.70 -7.49 -1.49
CA PHE A 89 4.21 -8.86 -1.48
C PHE A 89 3.47 -9.64 -0.39
N TRP A 90 2.99 -10.83 -0.73
CA TRP A 90 2.22 -11.66 0.18
C TRP A 90 2.77 -13.08 0.18
N ASP A 91 3.20 -13.52 1.34
CA ASP A 91 4.06 -14.68 1.46
C ASP A 91 3.40 -15.88 2.15
N ASP A 92 2.12 -15.70 2.51
CA ASP A 92 1.24 -16.74 3.01
C ASP A 92 -0.21 -16.54 2.50
N PRO A 93 -0.46 -16.63 1.17
CA PRO A 93 -1.77 -16.36 0.57
C PRO A 93 -2.89 -17.33 0.99
N PHE A 94 -2.59 -18.37 1.78
CA PHE A 94 -3.54 -19.40 2.19
C PHE A 94 -3.34 -19.91 3.62
N GLY A 95 -2.40 -19.34 4.38
CA GLY A 95 -2.10 -19.84 5.72
C GLY A 95 -2.87 -19.13 6.80
N ALA A 96 -2.89 -19.79 7.96
CA ALA A 96 -3.64 -19.37 9.14
C ALA A 96 -2.85 -18.40 10.03
N SER A 97 -1.70 -17.89 9.58
CA SER A 97 -0.83 -17.02 10.37
C SER A 97 -1.51 -15.66 10.60
N ASP A 98 -1.82 -15.34 11.84
CA ASP A 98 -2.54 -14.12 12.23
C ASP A 98 -1.66 -12.85 12.19
N ARG A 99 -0.34 -13.00 12.11
CA ARG A 99 0.62 -11.89 12.13
C ARG A 99 0.63 -11.07 10.85
N HIS A 100 0.42 -11.69 9.70
CA HIS A 100 0.37 -11.00 8.40
C HIS A 100 -0.90 -10.16 8.22
N HIS A 101 -1.86 -10.34 9.12
CA HIS A 101 -3.19 -9.79 8.99
C HIS A 101 -3.48 -8.69 10.02
N GLN A 102 -2.52 -8.16 10.76
CA GLN A 102 -2.75 -7.09 11.75
C GLN A 102 -2.20 -5.75 11.25
N GLY A 103 -2.98 -4.68 11.42
CA GLY A 103 -2.64 -3.34 10.94
C GLY A 103 -2.62 -3.26 9.41
N TRP A 104 -1.51 -2.78 8.86
CA TRP A 104 -1.27 -2.68 7.41
C TRP A 104 0.18 -3.04 7.07
N PRO A 105 0.43 -3.57 5.86
CA PRO A 105 1.78 -3.94 5.45
C PRO A 105 2.64 -2.70 5.20
N THR A 106 3.92 -2.79 5.55
CA THR A 106 4.91 -1.70 5.39
C THR A 106 6.08 -2.07 4.50
N ASP A 107 6.35 -3.37 4.30
CA ASP A 107 7.45 -3.88 3.47
C ASP A 107 6.97 -4.45 2.14
N LEU A 108 7.76 -4.22 1.09
CA LEU A 108 7.47 -4.64 -0.28
C LEU A 108 6.03 -4.28 -0.67
N THR A 109 5.66 -3.01 -0.43
CA THR A 109 4.33 -2.48 -0.74
C THR A 109 4.39 -1.39 -1.81
N SER A 110 3.28 -1.09 -2.48
CA SER A 110 3.23 -0.01 -3.46
C SER A 110 3.31 1.37 -2.83
N THR A 111 3.09 1.44 -1.52
CA THR A 111 3.23 2.61 -0.65
C THR A 111 4.60 2.62 0.03
N ILE A 112 5.00 3.78 0.53
CA ILE A 112 6.20 3.93 1.36
C ILE A 112 5.70 4.28 2.76
N ALA A 113 6.09 3.49 3.75
CA ALA A 113 5.75 3.71 5.15
C ALA A 113 6.98 4.17 5.93
N ASP A 114 6.78 5.12 6.84
CA ASP A 114 7.75 5.47 7.88
C ASP A 114 7.52 4.56 9.09
N THR A 115 8.39 3.56 9.26
CA THR A 115 8.29 2.60 10.37
C THR A 115 8.76 3.19 11.70
N GLU A 116 9.46 4.32 11.67
CA GLU A 116 9.89 5.06 12.87
C GLU A 116 8.81 6.02 13.36
N ASP A 117 7.99 6.56 12.44
CA ASP A 117 6.74 7.27 12.77
C ASP A 117 5.53 6.41 12.48
N ALA A 118 5.22 5.50 13.41
CA ALA A 118 3.88 4.94 13.52
C ALA A 118 3.38 4.11 12.32
N ASN A 119 4.26 3.72 11.39
CA ASN A 119 3.93 3.14 10.08
C ASN A 119 3.12 4.11 9.18
N GLU A 120 3.31 5.42 9.34
CA GLU A 120 2.64 6.44 8.54
C GLU A 120 3.01 6.30 7.07
N LEU A 121 2.06 6.46 6.15
CA LEU A 121 2.37 6.45 4.73
C LEU A 121 2.92 7.82 4.33
N THR A 122 4.12 7.84 3.75
CA THR A 122 4.83 9.07 3.37
C THR A 122 5.04 9.22 1.87
N GLY A 123 4.64 8.21 1.09
CA GLY A 123 4.78 8.24 -0.36
C GLY A 123 4.36 6.95 -1.06
N GLY A 124 4.82 6.80 -2.31
CA GLY A 124 4.48 5.67 -3.17
C GLY A 124 3.13 5.86 -3.85
N ARG A 125 2.39 4.77 -4.04
CA ARG A 125 1.14 4.73 -4.81
C ARG A 125 0.07 3.91 -4.10
N LEU A 126 -1.08 4.54 -3.87
CA LEU A 126 -2.30 3.90 -3.40
C LEU A 126 -3.16 3.43 -4.58
N VAL A 127 -3.95 2.38 -4.34
CA VAL A 127 -5.01 1.95 -5.26
C VAL A 127 -6.34 2.25 -4.58
N VAL A 128 -7.20 3.01 -5.25
CA VAL A 128 -8.48 3.49 -4.70
C VAL A 128 -9.62 3.05 -5.61
N TRP A 129 -10.73 2.64 -5.01
CA TRP A 129 -11.99 2.40 -5.71
C TRP A 129 -13.08 3.29 -5.14
N ALA A 130 -13.74 4.04 -6.00
CA ALA A 130 -14.91 4.85 -5.64
C ALA A 130 -16.20 4.23 -6.24
N PRO A 131 -17.30 4.14 -5.46
CA PRO A 131 -18.58 3.62 -5.96
C PRO A 131 -19.22 4.52 -7.03
N ASP A 132 -18.98 5.83 -6.94
CA ASP A 132 -19.49 6.85 -7.86
C ASP A 132 -18.48 8.01 -7.97
N ALA A 133 -18.86 9.07 -8.70
CA ALA A 133 -18.03 10.25 -8.92
C ALA A 133 -18.36 11.43 -7.99
N ALA A 134 -19.14 11.19 -6.93
CA ALA A 134 -19.43 12.19 -5.90
C ALA A 134 -18.40 12.15 -4.75
N GLN A 135 -17.59 11.09 -4.68
CA GLN A 135 -16.60 10.92 -3.62
C GLN A 135 -15.42 11.87 -3.78
N GLN A 136 -14.81 12.20 -2.64
CA GLN A 136 -13.56 12.93 -2.56
C GLN A 136 -12.42 12.04 -2.02
N PHE A 137 -11.20 12.51 -2.20
CA PHE A 137 -9.99 11.88 -1.69
C PHE A 137 -8.95 12.95 -1.36
N PRO A 138 -8.05 12.73 -0.39
CA PRO A 138 -6.93 13.62 -0.16
C PRO A 138 -6.13 13.93 -1.43
N SER A 139 -5.67 15.16 -1.53
CA SER A 139 -4.84 15.70 -2.62
C SER A 139 -3.44 16.05 -2.16
N GLY A 140 -3.13 15.84 -0.88
CA GLY A 140 -1.85 16.07 -0.22
C GLY A 140 -1.93 15.54 1.22
N PHE A 141 -0.84 15.66 1.97
CA PHE A 141 -0.70 15.20 3.37
C PHE A 141 -1.03 16.27 4.44
N GLY A 142 -1.78 17.31 4.06
CA GLY A 142 -2.04 18.43 4.98
C GLY A 142 -0.78 19.14 5.52
N ASP A 143 -0.97 19.88 6.60
CA ASP A 143 0.07 20.58 7.37
C ASP A 143 0.76 19.64 8.38
N ASP A 144 0.08 18.59 8.85
CA ASP A 144 0.63 17.62 9.81
C ASP A 144 1.47 16.50 9.17
N HIS A 145 1.49 16.46 7.83
CA HIS A 145 2.21 15.50 7.00
C HIS A 145 1.75 14.05 7.16
N LYS A 146 0.50 13.84 7.57
CA LYS A 146 -0.14 12.53 7.70
C LYS A 146 -1.29 12.41 6.72
N LEU A 147 -1.63 11.18 6.35
CA LEU A 147 -2.73 10.93 5.41
C LEU A 147 -3.98 10.47 6.15
N PHE A 148 -5.15 10.90 5.70
CA PHE A 148 -6.44 10.71 6.36
C PHE A 148 -6.46 11.40 7.73
N THR A 149 -6.22 12.70 7.73
CA THR A 149 -6.39 13.61 8.86
C THR A 149 -7.28 14.79 8.48
N ASP A 150 -7.72 15.58 9.47
CA ASP A 150 -8.70 16.66 9.27
C ASP A 150 -8.16 17.81 8.40
N ASP A 151 -6.84 17.93 8.25
CA ASP A 151 -6.16 19.01 7.54
C ASP A 151 -5.76 18.64 6.10
N ASP A 152 -6.07 17.42 5.66
CA ASP A 152 -5.82 17.00 4.28
C ASP A 152 -6.60 17.87 3.28
N PRO A 153 -5.94 18.41 2.23
CA PRO A 153 -6.66 19.10 1.17
C PRO A 153 -7.42 18.07 0.31
N MET A 154 -8.67 18.33 -0.07
CA MET A 154 -9.49 17.35 -0.81
C MET A 154 -9.57 17.62 -2.32
N GLN A 155 -9.68 16.55 -3.11
CA GLN A 155 -9.96 16.59 -4.55
C GLN A 155 -11.03 15.54 -4.95
N PRO A 156 -11.80 15.76 -6.02
CA PRO A 156 -12.76 14.76 -6.50
C PRO A 156 -12.04 13.52 -7.05
N VAL A 157 -12.60 12.33 -6.78
CA VAL A 157 -12.10 11.06 -7.34
C VAL A 157 -13.12 10.46 -8.32
N PRO A 158 -12.71 10.01 -9.52
CA PRO A 158 -13.64 9.38 -10.46
C PRO A 158 -14.12 8.01 -9.99
N ALA A 159 -15.37 7.67 -10.32
CA ALA A 159 -15.95 6.34 -10.09
C ALA A 159 -15.06 5.19 -10.62
N GLY A 160 -15.00 4.09 -9.90
CA GLY A 160 -14.18 2.92 -10.20
C GLY A 160 -12.72 3.08 -9.75
N TRP A 161 -11.80 2.39 -10.44
CA TRP A 161 -10.40 2.26 -10.03
C TRP A 161 -9.51 3.44 -10.43
N SER A 162 -8.85 4.02 -9.44
CA SER A 162 -7.79 5.02 -9.58
C SER A 162 -6.52 4.54 -8.89
N VAL A 163 -5.37 4.96 -9.40
CA VAL A 163 -4.10 4.93 -8.67
C VAL A 163 -3.79 6.35 -8.25
N ILE A 164 -3.51 6.56 -6.96
CA ILE A 164 -3.15 7.85 -6.41
C ILE A 164 -1.64 7.85 -6.18
N ASP A 165 -0.93 8.75 -6.86
CA ASP A 165 0.51 8.93 -6.71
C ASP A 165 0.79 9.94 -5.59
N LEU A 166 1.43 9.47 -4.53
CA LEU A 166 1.78 10.24 -3.33
C LEU A 166 3.17 10.86 -3.41
N SER A 167 3.87 10.76 -4.55
CA SER A 167 5.25 11.24 -4.70
C SER A 167 5.38 12.73 -5.00
N THR A 168 4.25 13.42 -5.21
CA THR A 168 4.17 14.84 -5.51
C THR A 168 3.42 15.60 -4.42
N PRO A 169 3.70 16.90 -4.19
CA PRO A 169 2.98 17.69 -3.18
C PRO A 169 1.47 17.77 -3.42
N THR A 170 1.04 17.69 -4.69
CA THR A 170 -0.35 17.48 -5.05
C THR A 170 -0.47 16.09 -5.67
N PHE A 171 -1.26 15.21 -5.07
CA PHE A 171 -1.38 13.83 -5.50
C PHE A 171 -1.99 13.72 -6.88
N GLU A 172 -1.34 12.95 -7.75
CA GLU A 172 -1.81 12.71 -9.12
C GLU A 172 -2.73 11.49 -9.18
N ILE A 173 -3.79 11.58 -9.99
CA ILE A 173 -4.73 10.49 -10.22
C ILE A 173 -4.40 9.83 -11.58
N ASP A 174 -3.90 8.60 -11.55
CA ASP A 174 -3.69 7.75 -12.72
C ASP A 174 -4.89 6.81 -12.95
N ARG A 175 -5.50 6.92 -14.14
CA ARG A 175 -6.64 6.10 -14.61
C ARG A 175 -6.26 5.16 -15.75
N SER A 176 -4.96 4.92 -15.95
CA SER A 176 -4.46 3.99 -16.96
C SER A 176 -5.07 2.61 -16.77
N ALA A 177 -5.39 1.92 -17.86
CA ALA A 177 -5.97 0.57 -17.80
C ALA A 177 -5.00 -0.47 -17.21
N THR A 178 -3.69 -0.23 -17.30
CA THR A 178 -2.64 -1.10 -16.77
C THR A 178 -1.54 -0.28 -16.13
N PRO A 179 -1.79 0.34 -14.96
CA PRO A 179 -0.82 1.18 -14.29
C PRO A 179 0.35 0.31 -13.81
N LYS A 180 1.55 0.91 -13.74
CA LYS A 180 2.75 0.25 -13.25
C LYS A 180 3.07 0.76 -11.85
N LEU A 181 3.00 -0.15 -10.88
CA LEU A 181 3.32 0.13 -9.48
C LEU A 181 4.60 -0.62 -9.11
N THR A 182 5.57 0.10 -8.55
CA THR A 182 6.74 -0.49 -7.91
C THR A 182 6.36 -0.89 -6.49
N LEU A 183 6.86 -2.03 -6.01
CA LEU A 183 6.80 -2.35 -4.59
C LEU A 183 8.14 -1.98 -3.95
N TYR A 184 8.09 -1.21 -2.88
CA TYR A 184 9.24 -0.65 -2.18
C TYR A 184 9.59 -1.53 -0.99
N GLU A 185 10.84 -1.99 -0.92
CA GLU A 185 11.42 -2.57 0.29
C GLU A 185 11.57 -1.46 1.32
N GLU A 186 11.15 -1.72 2.55
CA GLU A 186 11.23 -0.74 3.63
C GLU A 186 12.68 -0.60 4.10
N ALA A 187 13.10 0.64 4.36
CA ALA A 187 14.50 0.99 4.56
C ALA A 187 15.13 0.35 5.83
N SER A 188 14.34 0.12 6.87
CA SER A 188 14.79 -0.57 8.08
C SER A 188 15.00 -2.08 7.85
N TYR A 189 14.26 -2.70 6.93
CA TYR A 189 14.39 -4.11 6.55
C TYR A 189 15.45 -4.36 5.46
N ALA A 190 15.81 -3.34 4.70
CA ALA A 190 16.87 -3.41 3.69
C ALA A 190 18.24 -3.74 4.32
N VAL A 191 19.07 -4.46 3.56
CA VAL A 191 20.44 -4.77 3.98
C VAL A 191 21.26 -3.48 3.98
N LYS A 192 21.73 -3.09 5.15
CA LYS A 192 22.56 -1.88 5.32
C LYS A 192 23.99 -2.16 4.86
N ASP A 193 24.41 -1.45 3.81
CA ASP A 193 25.79 -1.46 3.36
C ASP A 193 26.63 -0.43 4.14
N PHE A 194 27.50 -0.92 5.01
CA PHE A 194 28.45 -0.11 5.77
C PHE A 194 29.87 -0.19 5.24
N SER A 195 30.11 -0.78 4.06
CA SER A 195 31.46 -1.03 3.53
C SER A 195 32.28 0.24 3.35
N ASN A 196 31.61 1.38 3.21
CA ASN A 196 32.23 2.70 3.00
C ASN A 196 32.37 3.53 4.29
N LEU A 197 31.97 3.01 5.45
CA LEU A 197 32.16 3.70 6.72
C LEU A 197 33.56 3.41 7.31
N SER A 198 34.31 4.47 7.63
CA SER A 198 35.54 4.37 8.40
C SER A 198 35.24 4.43 9.91
N TYR A 199 35.81 3.51 10.69
CA TYR A 199 35.79 3.61 12.15
C TYR A 199 36.59 4.83 12.62
N SER A 200 35.92 5.83 13.18
CA SER A 200 36.54 6.83 14.05
C SER A 200 36.46 6.35 15.50
N LYS A 201 37.62 6.23 16.15
CA LYS A 201 37.75 5.92 17.58
C LYS A 201 37.42 7.12 18.45
#